data_AF-A0A654TTE9-F1
#
_entry.id   AF-A0A654TTE9-F1
#
_cell.length_a   1.000
_cell.length_b   1.000
_cell.length_c   1.000
_cell.angle_alpha   90.00
_cell.angle_beta   90.00
_cell.angle_gamma   90.00
#
_symmetry.space_group_name_H-M   'P 1'
#
loop_
_entity.id
_entity.type
_entity.pdbx_description
1 polymer ?
#
loop_
_entity_poly.entity_id
_entity_poly.type
_entity_poly.pdbx_seq_one_letter_code
_entity_poly.pdbx_strand_id
1 'polypeptide(L)'
;MTAECRDDRAQEFPRINETLVGGPHRFAYTVGIEGGFLVGAGAALSTPLYKQDCVTGSSTVASLDPDLLIGEMVFVPNPSARAEDDGILMGYGWHRGRDEGQLLLLDAQTLESIATVHLPQRVPMGFHGNWAPTT
;
A
#
# COMPACT_ATOMS: atom_id res chain seq x y z
N MET A 1 -7.26 -4.17 -29.82
CA MET A 1 -7.02 -4.07 -28.37
C MET A 1 -6.23 -2.80 -28.16
N THR A 2 -6.81 -1.80 -27.51
CA THR A 2 -6.12 -0.55 -27.16
C THR A 2 -5.69 -0.62 -25.71
N ALA A 3 -4.45 -0.24 -25.42
CA ALA A 3 -4.00 -0.06 -24.05
C ALA A 3 -4.44 1.33 -23.57
N GLU A 4 -4.83 1.43 -22.30
CA GLU A 4 -5.19 2.66 -21.63
C GLU A 4 -4.30 2.82 -20.39
N CYS A 5 -3.62 3.96 -20.27
CA CYS A 5 -2.89 4.31 -19.05
C CYS A 5 -3.88 4.84 -18.02
N ARG A 6 -3.92 4.24 -16.82
CA ARG A 6 -4.83 4.64 -15.74
C ARG A 6 -4.23 5.67 -14.80
N ASP A 7 -2.90 5.73 -14.71
CA ASP A 7 -2.16 6.59 -13.82
C ASP A 7 -0.70 6.64 -14.30
N ASP A 8 -0.12 7.83 -14.40
CA ASP A 8 1.20 8.08 -14.98
C ASP A 8 2.33 8.05 -13.93
N ARG A 9 1.99 7.94 -12.64
CA ARG A 9 2.97 7.81 -11.55
C ARG A 9 3.61 6.43 -11.55
N ALA A 10 4.91 6.38 -11.26
CA ALA A 10 5.64 5.13 -11.09
C ALA A 10 5.15 4.40 -9.83
N GLN A 11 4.57 3.21 -10.00
CA GLN A 11 3.95 2.43 -8.94
C GLN A 11 3.95 0.93 -9.24
N GLU A 12 3.90 0.11 -8.19
CA GLU A 12 3.79 -1.35 -8.25
C GLU A 12 3.10 -1.85 -6.96
N PHE A 13 3.24 -3.12 -6.66
CA PHE A 13 2.63 -3.86 -5.55
C PHE A 13 1.10 -3.69 -5.50
N PRO A 14 0.38 -3.95 -6.61
CA PRO A 14 -1.05 -3.75 -6.67
C PRO A 14 -1.79 -4.74 -5.78
N ARG A 15 -2.70 -4.21 -4.97
CA ARG A 15 -3.60 -4.98 -4.10
C ARG A 15 -5.03 -4.51 -4.26
N ILE A 16 -5.95 -5.43 -4.15
CA ILE A 16 -7.40 -5.22 -4.19
C ILE A 16 -7.99 -5.95 -2.99
N ASN A 17 -9.28 -5.80 -2.74
CA ASN A 17 -9.99 -6.73 -1.87
C ASN A 17 -9.93 -8.15 -2.49
N GLU A 18 -9.20 -9.06 -1.85
CA GLU A 18 -8.89 -10.37 -2.41
C GLU A 18 -10.14 -11.25 -2.61
N THR A 19 -11.27 -10.91 -1.97
CA THR A 19 -12.57 -11.58 -2.21
C THR A 19 -13.12 -11.33 -3.62
N LEU A 20 -12.56 -10.36 -4.35
CA LEU A 20 -12.96 -9.98 -5.70
C LEU A 20 -11.92 -10.39 -6.77
N VAL A 21 -10.92 -11.21 -6.43
CA VAL A 21 -9.92 -11.69 -7.39
C VAL A 21 -10.61 -12.40 -8.57
N GLY A 22 -10.25 -11.97 -9.78
CA GLY A 22 -10.86 -12.47 -11.03
C GLY A 22 -12.22 -11.85 -11.36
N GLY A 23 -12.78 -11.02 -10.49
CA GLY A 23 -14.02 -10.29 -10.69
C GLY A 23 -13.80 -8.77 -10.87
N PRO A 24 -14.89 -8.03 -11.19
CA PRO A 24 -14.87 -6.59 -11.15
C PRO A 24 -14.59 -6.08 -9.74
N HIS A 25 -13.67 -5.13 -9.62
CA HIS A 25 -13.35 -4.41 -8.39
C HIS A 25 -13.30 -2.91 -8.71
N ARG A 26 -13.71 -2.09 -7.76
CA ARG A 26 -13.66 -0.63 -7.86
C ARG A 26 -12.36 -0.08 -7.28
N PHE A 27 -11.82 -0.66 -6.22
CA PHE A 27 -10.68 -0.10 -5.51
C PHE A 27 -9.43 -0.93 -5.69
N ALA A 28 -8.33 -0.25 -5.95
CA ALA A 28 -6.99 -0.80 -5.93
C ALA A 28 -6.10 0.05 -5.02
N TYR A 29 -5.04 -0.58 -4.51
CA TYR A 29 -4.01 0.03 -3.69
C TYR A 29 -2.65 -0.29 -4.29
N THR A 30 -1.78 0.69 -4.37
CA THR A 30 -0.43 0.52 -4.94
C THR A 30 0.57 1.35 -4.17
N VAL A 31 1.85 0.99 -4.31
CA VAL A 31 2.95 1.72 -3.70
C VAL A 31 3.77 2.39 -4.80
N GLY A 32 3.98 3.69 -4.66
CA GLY A 32 4.85 4.46 -5.55
C GLY A 32 6.31 4.04 -5.42
N ILE A 33 7.08 4.23 -6.49
CA ILE A 33 8.51 3.86 -6.53
C ILE A 33 9.32 5.02 -7.11
N GLU A 34 9.11 6.20 -6.54
CA GLU A 34 9.77 7.42 -6.99
C GLU A 34 11.24 7.40 -6.57
N GLY A 35 12.13 7.82 -7.48
CA GLY A 35 13.59 7.71 -7.26
C GLY A 35 14.17 6.31 -7.52
N GLY A 36 13.31 5.30 -7.74
CA GLY A 36 13.69 3.94 -8.14
C GLY A 36 14.33 3.10 -7.03
N PHE A 37 14.30 1.77 -7.19
CA PHE A 37 14.93 0.82 -6.26
C PHE A 37 16.46 0.75 -6.38
N LEU A 38 17.03 1.31 -7.45
CA LEU A 38 18.44 1.17 -7.77
C LEU A 38 19.28 2.25 -7.08
N VAL A 39 20.19 1.80 -6.23
CA VAL A 39 21.21 2.64 -5.59
C VAL A 39 22.01 3.37 -6.69
N GLY A 40 21.91 4.71 -6.73
CA GLY A 40 22.68 5.56 -7.65
C GLY A 40 21.86 6.47 -8.58
N ALA A 41 20.52 6.41 -8.56
CA ALA A 41 19.65 7.22 -9.43
C ALA A 41 19.54 8.72 -9.07
N GLY A 42 20.37 9.23 -8.14
CA GLY A 42 20.46 10.65 -7.81
C GLY A 42 19.31 11.22 -6.94
N ALA A 43 18.15 10.57 -6.90
CA ALA A 43 17.03 10.91 -6.01
C ALA A 43 16.86 9.88 -4.89
N ALA A 44 16.44 10.32 -3.71
CA ALA A 44 16.11 9.43 -2.61
C ALA A 44 14.80 8.67 -2.92
N LEU A 45 14.77 7.37 -2.63
CA LEU A 45 13.56 6.55 -2.78
C LEU A 45 12.43 7.13 -1.93
N SER A 46 11.24 7.24 -2.53
CA SER A 46 9.97 7.56 -1.89
C SER A 46 8.92 6.52 -2.28
N THR A 47 8.12 6.10 -1.31
CA THR A 47 7.13 5.02 -1.47
C THR A 47 5.74 5.48 -1.01
N PRO A 48 5.11 6.45 -1.70
CA PRO A 48 3.76 6.89 -1.34
C PRO A 48 2.75 5.75 -1.53
N LEU A 49 1.75 5.66 -0.65
CA LEU A 49 0.65 4.71 -0.80
C LEU A 49 -0.49 5.39 -1.55
N TYR A 50 -0.96 4.75 -2.60
CA TYR A 50 -2.09 5.21 -3.39
C TYR A 50 -3.31 4.31 -3.20
N LYS A 51 -4.48 4.91 -3.22
CA LYS A 51 -5.76 4.25 -3.44
C LYS A 51 -6.34 4.77 -4.74
N GLN A 52 -6.68 3.89 -5.67
CA GLN A 52 -7.35 4.22 -6.91
C GLN A 52 -8.82 3.80 -6.85
N ASP A 53 -9.70 4.64 -7.38
CA ASP A 53 -11.06 4.28 -7.75
C ASP A 53 -11.10 4.04 -9.27
N CYS A 54 -11.06 2.77 -9.67
CA CYS A 54 -11.03 2.30 -11.05
C CYS A 54 -12.27 2.70 -11.86
N VAL A 55 -13.37 3.05 -11.20
CA VAL A 55 -14.62 3.49 -11.85
C VAL A 55 -14.56 4.98 -12.16
N THR A 56 -14.11 5.80 -11.21
CA THR A 56 -14.08 7.26 -11.38
C THR A 56 -12.76 7.78 -11.96
N GLY A 57 -11.70 6.97 -11.93
CA GLY A 57 -10.33 7.38 -12.26
C GLY A 57 -9.67 8.26 -11.20
N SER A 58 -10.33 8.49 -10.06
CA SER A 58 -9.76 9.30 -8.98
C SER A 58 -8.73 8.49 -8.18
N SER A 59 -7.80 9.20 -7.54
CA SER A 59 -6.85 8.58 -6.61
C SER A 59 -6.63 9.45 -5.38
N THR A 60 -6.34 8.78 -4.26
CA THR A 60 -5.97 9.41 -2.98
C THR A 60 -4.58 8.94 -2.58
N VAL A 61 -3.81 9.81 -1.94
CA VAL A 61 -2.47 9.52 -1.43
C VAL A 61 -2.51 9.51 0.09
N ALA A 62 -1.95 8.48 0.72
CA ALA A 62 -1.85 8.43 2.17
C ALA A 62 -0.93 9.55 2.71
N SER A 63 -1.33 10.18 3.80
CA SER A 63 -0.50 11.19 4.48
C SER A 63 0.52 10.52 5.41
N LEU A 64 1.51 9.86 4.82
CA LEU A 64 2.60 9.19 5.56
C LEU A 64 3.81 10.12 5.74
N ASP A 65 4.64 9.80 6.74
CA ASP A 65 5.92 10.47 6.93
C ASP A 65 6.82 10.28 5.69
N PRO A 66 7.38 11.34 5.08
CA PRO A 66 8.25 11.21 3.90
C PRO A 66 9.52 10.36 4.09
N ASP A 67 9.95 10.15 5.34
CA ASP A 67 11.09 9.28 5.69
C ASP A 67 10.68 7.82 5.95
N LEU A 68 9.38 7.51 5.91
CA LEU A 68 8.86 6.17 6.02
C LEU A 68 8.81 5.49 4.64
N LEU A 69 9.66 4.48 4.47
CA LEU A 69 9.65 3.64 3.28
C LEU A 69 8.82 2.39 3.54
N ILE A 70 7.79 2.14 2.73
CA ILE A 70 6.87 1.00 2.84
C ILE A 70 7.08 0.00 1.71
N GLY A 71 6.82 -1.26 1.99
CA GLY A 71 6.69 -2.31 0.98
C GLY A 71 5.24 -2.53 0.57
N GLU A 72 4.94 -3.69 -0.02
CA GLU A 72 3.57 -4.11 -0.34
C GLU A 72 2.64 -4.01 0.88
N MET A 73 1.45 -3.46 0.65
CA MET A 73 0.38 -3.34 1.64
C MET A 73 -0.73 -4.35 1.34
N VAL A 74 -0.97 -5.34 2.20
CA VAL A 74 -2.05 -6.32 2.04
C VAL A 74 -3.38 -5.73 2.51
N PHE A 75 -4.47 -6.02 1.79
CA PHE A 75 -5.82 -5.67 2.24
C PHE A 75 -6.34 -6.74 3.19
N VAL A 76 -7.00 -6.32 4.26
CA VAL A 76 -7.66 -7.20 5.23
C VAL A 76 -9.11 -6.73 5.37
N PRO A 77 -10.09 -7.51 4.87
CA PRO A 77 -11.48 -7.10 4.93
C PRO A 77 -11.99 -7.04 6.38
N ASN A 78 -12.83 -6.06 6.66
CA ASN A 78 -13.67 -6.10 7.84
C ASN A 78 -14.61 -7.32 7.73
N PRO A 79 -14.70 -8.22 8.73
CA PRO A 79 -15.60 -9.38 8.67
C PRO A 79 -17.08 -9.02 8.50
N SER A 80 -17.46 -7.79 8.88
CA SER A 80 -18.82 -7.24 8.71
C SER A 80 -18.89 -6.16 7.63
N ALA A 81 -17.95 -6.20 6.67
CA ALA A 81 -17.80 -5.19 5.62
C ALA A 81 -19.12 -4.89 4.90
N ARG A 82 -19.42 -3.61 4.72
CA ARG A 82 -20.57 -3.14 3.93
C ARG A 82 -20.17 -2.46 2.62
N ALA A 83 -18.89 -2.15 2.47
CA ALA A 83 -18.32 -1.60 1.25
C ALA A 83 -17.11 -2.45 0.82
N GLU A 84 -16.75 -2.37 -0.46
CA GLU A 84 -15.62 -3.12 -1.03
C GLU A 84 -14.28 -2.82 -0.32
N ASP A 85 -14.09 -1.56 0.09
CA ASP A 85 -12.91 -1.03 0.76
C ASP A 85 -13.07 -0.93 2.29
N ASP A 86 -14.12 -1.52 2.87
CA ASP A 86 -14.33 -1.58 4.32
C ASP A 86 -13.37 -2.63 4.92
N GLY A 87 -12.26 -2.14 5.44
CA GLY A 87 -11.17 -2.96 5.93
C GLY A 87 -9.93 -2.13 6.24
N ILE A 88 -8.80 -2.81 6.40
CA ILE A 88 -7.52 -2.17 6.66
C ILE A 88 -6.49 -2.56 5.59
N LEU A 89 -5.49 -1.70 5.42
CA LEU A 89 -4.26 -2.03 4.75
C LEU A 89 -3.19 -2.31 5.79
N MET A 90 -2.45 -3.40 5.61
CA MET A 90 -1.39 -3.82 6.51
C MET A 90 -0.09 -4.04 5.75
N GLY A 91 1.01 -3.50 6.22
CA GLY A 91 2.31 -3.71 5.57
C GLY A 91 3.47 -3.22 6.39
N TYR A 92 4.68 -3.66 6.01
CA TYR A 92 5.90 -3.28 6.70
C TYR A 92 6.44 -1.96 6.15
N GLY A 93 7.04 -1.17 7.04
CA GLY A 93 7.82 -0.02 6.68
C GLY A 93 9.10 0.10 7.49
N TRP A 94 10.01 0.94 7.00
CA TRP A 94 11.25 1.32 7.67
C TRP A 94 11.36 2.84 7.65
N HIS A 95 11.51 3.43 8.84
CA HIS A 95 11.68 4.87 8.98
C HIS A 95 13.17 5.21 8.95
N ARG A 96 13.66 5.73 7.82
CA ARG A 96 15.11 5.97 7.63
C ARG A 96 15.71 7.00 8.59
N GLY A 97 14.92 7.96 9.06
CA GLY A 97 15.36 8.97 10.03
C GLY A 97 15.47 8.46 11.48
N ARG A 98 14.79 7.37 11.82
CA ARG A 98 14.75 6.77 13.17
C ARG A 98 15.45 5.41 13.23
N ASP A 99 15.86 4.90 12.07
CA ASP A 99 16.34 3.54 11.85
C ASP A 99 15.45 2.46 12.50
N GLU A 100 14.15 2.57 12.24
CA GLU A 100 13.13 1.80 12.95
C GLU A 100 12.24 1.01 11.98
N GLY A 101 12.00 -0.27 12.28
CA GLY A 101 11.03 -1.10 11.58
C GLY A 101 9.60 -0.86 12.13
N GLN A 102 8.61 -0.84 11.25
CA GLN A 102 7.21 -0.61 11.60
C GLN A 102 6.32 -1.62 10.86
N LEU A 103 5.26 -2.11 11.52
CA LEU A 103 4.09 -2.68 10.85
C LEU A 103 2.97 -1.64 10.92
N LEU A 104 2.49 -1.22 9.77
CA LEU A 104 1.50 -0.17 9.60
C LEU A 104 0.12 -0.79 9.42
N LEU A 105 -0.89 -0.19 10.06
CA LEU A 105 -2.29 -0.49 9.86
C LEU A 105 -3.00 0.81 9.49
N LEU A 106 -3.51 0.89 8.27
CA LEU A 106 -4.22 2.05 7.74
C LEU A 106 -5.67 1.68 7.45
N ASP A 107 -6.58 2.63 7.63
CA ASP A 107 -7.96 2.48 7.18
C ASP A 107 -7.99 2.47 5.65
N ALA A 108 -8.57 1.44 5.04
CA ALA A 108 -8.53 1.30 3.59
C ALA A 108 -9.48 2.30 2.87
N GLN A 109 -10.47 2.86 3.58
CA GLN A 109 -11.36 3.86 3.01
C GLN A 109 -10.69 5.22 2.88
N THR A 110 -10.00 5.64 3.93
CA THR A 110 -9.48 7.00 4.14
C THR A 110 -7.97 7.11 3.98
N LEU A 111 -7.25 5.98 4.04
CA LEU A 111 -5.79 5.89 4.15
C LEU A 111 -5.21 6.52 5.44
N GLU A 112 -6.05 6.82 6.43
CA GLU A 112 -5.60 7.33 7.72
C GLU A 112 -4.95 6.22 8.56
N SER A 113 -3.97 6.61 9.38
CA SER A 113 -3.31 5.67 10.29
C SER A 113 -4.25 5.23 11.41
N ILE A 114 -4.46 3.93 11.55
CA ILE A 114 -5.20 3.32 12.66
C ILE A 114 -4.21 2.96 13.78
N ALA A 115 -3.12 2.30 13.41
CA ALA A 115 -2.11 1.83 14.36
C ALA A 115 -0.74 1.63 13.71
N THR A 116 0.29 1.66 14.54
CA THR A 116 1.66 1.29 14.16
C THR A 116 2.24 0.38 15.23
N VAL A 117 2.75 -0.78 14.82
CA VAL A 117 3.54 -1.65 15.70
C VAL A 117 5.01 -1.38 15.43
N HIS A 118 5.70 -0.88 16.46
CA HIS A 118 7.13 -0.62 16.43
C HIS A 118 7.92 -1.91 16.61
N LEU A 119 8.85 -2.19 15.71
CA LEU A 119 9.63 -3.43 15.69
C LEU A 119 11.03 -3.17 16.26
N PRO A 120 11.59 -4.11 17.05
CA PRO A 120 12.92 -3.94 17.67
C PRO A 120 14.08 -3.99 16.66
N GLN A 121 13.77 -4.25 15.38
CA GLN A 121 14.73 -4.34 14.29
C GLN A 121 14.05 -4.01 12.96
N ARG A 122 14.86 -3.58 11.99
CA ARG A 122 14.40 -3.39 10.61
C ARG A 122 13.97 -4.71 9.99
N VAL A 123 12.78 -4.72 9.39
CA VAL A 123 12.39 -5.75 8.41
C VAL A 123 12.95 -5.30 7.06
N PRO A 124 13.83 -6.08 6.40
CA PRO A 124 14.30 -5.76 5.06
C PRO A 124 13.12 -5.58 4.10
N MET A 125 13.28 -4.72 3.10
CA MET A 125 12.24 -4.54 2.08
C MET A 125 12.01 -5.89 1.40
N GLY A 126 10.85 -6.49 1.68
CA GLY A 126 10.45 -7.78 1.13
C GLY A 126 9.93 -7.63 -0.30
N PHE A 127 9.25 -8.68 -0.77
CA PHE A 127 8.61 -8.64 -2.09
C PHE A 127 7.10 -8.79 -1.95
N HIS A 128 6.62 -10.02 -1.70
CA HIS A 128 5.20 -10.28 -1.56
C HIS A 128 4.84 -10.84 -0.17
N GLY A 129 3.62 -10.57 0.26
CA GLY A 129 3.00 -11.09 1.47
C GLY A 129 1.51 -11.39 1.25
N ASN A 130 0.91 -12.15 2.15
CA ASN A 130 -0.52 -12.43 2.12
C ASN A 130 -1.10 -12.42 3.53
N TRP A 131 -2.34 -11.95 3.63
CA TRP A 131 -3.16 -12.19 4.80
C TRP A 131 -3.76 -13.61 4.72
N ALA A 132 -3.66 -14.36 5.81
CA ALA A 132 -4.26 -15.69 5.93
C ALA A 132 -5.27 -15.66 7.10
N PRO A 133 -6.58 -15.64 6.81
CA PRO A 133 -7.61 -15.74 7.84
C PRO A 133 -7.46 -17.00 8.68
N THR A 134 -7.82 -16.93 9.96
CA THR A 134 -7.79 -18.09 10.88
C THR A 134 -9.09 -18.90 10.89
N THR A 135 -9.99 -18.66 9.94
CA THR A 135 -11.34 -19.24 9.85
C THR A 135 -11.59 -19.81 8.47
#